data_AF-A0A815RMM9-F1
#
_entry.id   AF-A0A815RMM9-F1
#
_cell.length_a   1.000
_cell.length_b   1.000
_cell.length_c   1.000
_cell.angle_alpha   90.00
_cell.angle_beta   90.00
_cell.angle_gamma   90.00
#
_symmetry.space_group_name_H-M   'P 1'
#
loop_
_entity.id
_entity.type
_entity.pdbx_description
1 polymer ?
#
loop_
_entity_poly.entity_id
_entity_poly.type
_entity_poly.pdbx_seq_one_letter_code
_entity_poly.pdbx_strand_id
1 'polypeptide(L)'
;MTVGAAIIFLASYIYFSGTTKAVVVCTDDSTLHNLQTTEPVLSQHTKQNVTSLVVVIPFSSLRQAPSLRSHALNHLNQSISVRKPVNITITRINSSNQNSITEMVNVNQTRKFLSYWEKSNVALVIHFNYNLYQRIDFLTIYRELFPIVIFTGPDPHSKVLHCPDGGKGSYAYICLTRVIALYPNYTGYLMAHFDVLPIFYNLEKKDLSRIWIPPITLTDPSKANDWQWPASHGKQAFDGFFSTLRNSGRNNSLYSKYLDNYMRNAGKNLTSSFSDIFYLPKRFVSDWFILTDLMLQNHLFLEIGFAATSLLMTSTTISKEIIQLNGERWSEKDLVISLHDKNNLEYYHRIDHQSKLHQVELILDFDFIRIIEVQQKFKMNIIIPMGGIGHRFSQQNYRFPKPLIKIVGRPILFWLLDNLDTKDDDITYIGLMKNLEKQFGLTQILKTEYPKRIFQFILIDFETRGAAETLFIILQSMSKDRLERKTISLDCDTIYLKPIIDDF
;
A
#
# COMPACT_ATOMS: atom_id res chain seq x y z
N MET A 1 -11.61 14.13 -57.70
CA MET A 1 -12.85 14.84 -57.32
C MET A 1 -13.76 13.84 -56.61
N THR A 2 -14.01 14.08 -55.33
CA THR A 2 -15.18 13.68 -54.52
C THR A 2 -15.96 12.41 -54.92
N VAL A 3 -15.81 11.36 -54.11
CA VAL A 3 -16.78 10.25 -53.98
C VAL A 3 -17.39 10.35 -52.59
N GLY A 4 -18.69 10.65 -52.53
CA GLY A 4 -19.49 10.62 -51.32
C GLY A 4 -20.12 9.25 -51.15
N ALA A 5 -19.77 8.58 -50.05
CA ALA A 5 -20.47 7.42 -49.53
C ALA A 5 -20.88 7.74 -48.09
N ALA A 6 -22.19 7.68 -47.83
CA ALA A 6 -22.71 7.54 -46.48
C ALA A 6 -22.21 6.20 -45.89
N ILE A 7 -21.97 6.17 -44.57
CA ILE A 7 -22.12 5.03 -43.63
C ILE A 7 -21.11 5.15 -42.46
N ILE A 8 -21.66 5.13 -41.24
CA ILE A 8 -21.06 4.82 -39.92
C ILE A 8 -20.08 5.84 -39.33
N PHE A 9 -20.57 6.69 -38.43
CA PHE A 9 -19.74 7.33 -37.41
C PHE A 9 -19.31 6.29 -36.37
N LEU A 10 -18.07 5.82 -36.48
CA LEU A 10 -17.41 5.09 -35.40
C LEU A 10 -17.21 6.04 -34.22
N ALA A 11 -17.99 5.83 -33.16
CA ALA A 11 -17.54 6.14 -31.81
C ALA A 11 -16.19 5.44 -31.60
N SER A 12 -15.15 6.20 -31.25
CA SER A 12 -13.91 5.61 -30.77
C SER A 12 -14.17 5.00 -29.39
N TYR A 13 -14.64 3.76 -29.37
CA TYR A 13 -14.62 2.91 -28.18
C TYR A 13 -13.16 2.62 -27.84
N ILE A 14 -12.67 3.16 -26.73
CA ILE A 14 -11.46 2.65 -26.11
C ILE A 14 -11.85 1.32 -25.44
N TYR A 15 -11.50 0.20 -26.07
CA TYR A 15 -11.51 -1.10 -25.41
C TYR A 15 -10.33 -1.15 -24.43
N PHE A 16 -10.60 -1.00 -23.14
CA PHE A 16 -9.68 -1.47 -22.10
C PHE A 16 -9.97 -2.95 -21.84
N SER A 17 -9.19 -3.86 -22.43
CA SER A 17 -9.12 -5.24 -21.90
C SER A 17 -8.19 -5.24 -20.69
N GLY A 18 -8.76 -4.94 -19.53
CA GLY A 18 -8.04 -4.96 -18.25
C GLY A 18 -8.59 -3.91 -17.30
N THR A 19 -8.89 -4.32 -16.06
CA THR A 19 -9.57 -3.57 -15.00
C THR A 19 -9.12 -2.11 -14.86
N THR A 20 -9.79 -1.20 -15.58
CA THR A 20 -9.65 0.25 -15.42
C THR A 20 -11.06 0.83 -15.30
N LYS A 21 -11.39 1.36 -14.11
CA LYS A 21 -12.68 1.98 -13.82
C LYS A 21 -12.58 3.49 -13.95
N ALA A 22 -12.61 4.02 -15.17
CA ALA A 22 -12.90 5.43 -15.43
C ALA A 22 -13.38 5.61 -16.88
N VAL A 23 -14.50 6.30 -17.07
CA VAL A 23 -14.90 6.85 -18.38
C VAL A 23 -14.93 8.36 -18.21
N VAL A 24 -14.10 9.06 -18.98
CA VAL A 24 -14.08 10.54 -19.04
C VAL A 24 -14.79 10.94 -20.33
N VAL A 25 -15.90 11.67 -20.23
CA VAL A 25 -16.57 12.26 -21.40
C VAL A 25 -16.28 13.75 -21.40
N CYS A 26 -15.55 14.21 -22.41
CA CYS A 26 -15.38 15.64 -22.70
C CYS A 26 -16.34 16.02 -23.82
N THR A 27 -17.24 16.98 -23.57
CA THR A 27 -18.02 17.63 -24.63
C THR A 27 -17.39 18.98 -24.96
N ASP A 28 -17.19 19.25 -26.23
CA ASP A 28 -16.80 20.55 -26.78
C ASP A 28 -18.01 21.49 -26.89
N ASP A 29 -17.82 22.81 -26.83
CA ASP A 29 -18.93 23.78 -26.93
C ASP A 29 -19.68 23.70 -28.28
N SER A 30 -19.07 23.12 -29.34
CA SER A 30 -19.70 22.88 -30.64
C SER A 30 -20.79 21.80 -30.63
N THR A 31 -20.79 20.87 -29.66
CA THR A 31 -21.85 19.87 -29.53
C THR A 31 -23.05 20.36 -28.71
N LEU A 32 -22.91 21.46 -27.95
CA LEU A 32 -24.02 22.00 -27.16
C LEU A 32 -25.09 22.71 -27.99
N HIS A 33 -24.73 23.29 -29.14
CA HIS A 33 -25.69 24.02 -29.97
C HIS A 33 -26.62 23.10 -30.79
N ASN A 34 -26.24 21.83 -30.99
CA ASN A 34 -27.05 20.83 -31.71
C ASN A 34 -27.79 19.84 -30.79
N LEU A 35 -27.74 20.03 -29.48
CA LEU A 35 -28.55 19.31 -28.50
C LEU A 35 -29.97 19.90 -28.42
N GLN A 36 -30.67 19.95 -29.54
CA GLN A 36 -32.13 19.95 -29.56
C GLN A 36 -32.59 18.58 -30.05
N THR A 37 -33.20 17.81 -29.14
CA THR A 37 -34.12 16.68 -29.41
C THR A 37 -33.57 15.31 -29.84
N THR A 38 -32.43 14.85 -29.35
CA THR A 38 -32.12 13.40 -29.38
C THR A 38 -31.57 12.90 -28.05
N GLU A 39 -32.30 11.96 -27.43
CA GLU A 39 -31.88 11.24 -26.23
C GLU A 39 -30.62 10.39 -26.52
N PRO A 40 -29.65 10.32 -25.60
CA PRO A 40 -28.57 9.36 -25.70
C PRO A 40 -29.07 7.97 -25.29
N VAL A 41 -29.22 7.07 -26.26
CA VAL A 41 -29.54 5.65 -26.01
C VAL A 41 -28.30 4.95 -25.44
N LEU A 42 -28.24 4.77 -24.12
CA LEU A 42 -27.33 3.79 -23.52
C LEU A 42 -27.79 2.38 -23.91
N SER A 43 -26.90 1.56 -24.48
CA SER A 43 -27.18 0.15 -24.71
C SER A 43 -27.43 -0.56 -23.38
N GLN A 44 -28.40 -1.48 -23.33
CA GLN A 44 -28.82 -2.16 -22.10
C GLN A 44 -27.70 -2.93 -21.37
N HIS A 45 -26.55 -3.17 -22.02
CA HIS A 45 -25.41 -3.86 -21.44
C HIS A 45 -24.49 -2.99 -20.55
N THR A 46 -24.65 -1.66 -20.49
CA THR A 46 -23.83 -0.79 -19.62
C THR A 46 -24.48 -0.42 -18.28
N LYS A 47 -25.71 -0.89 -18.00
CA LYS A 47 -26.47 -0.47 -16.81
C LYS A 47 -26.09 -1.14 -15.48
N GLN A 48 -25.14 -2.10 -15.45
CA GLN A 48 -24.90 -2.88 -14.24
C GLN A 48 -23.56 -2.68 -13.51
N ASN A 49 -22.65 -1.79 -13.94
CA ASN A 49 -21.37 -1.61 -13.20
C ASN A 49 -20.80 -0.18 -13.23
N VAL A 50 -21.66 0.84 -13.18
CA VAL A 50 -21.24 2.24 -12.99
C VAL A 50 -21.62 2.67 -11.57
N THR A 51 -20.63 2.88 -10.71
CA THR A 51 -20.83 3.32 -9.31
C THR A 51 -20.69 4.83 -9.14
N SER A 52 -20.12 5.53 -10.12
CA SER A 52 -20.05 6.99 -10.15
C SER A 52 -19.92 7.48 -11.59
N LEU A 53 -20.71 8.50 -11.92
CA LEU A 53 -20.63 9.26 -13.16
C LEU A 53 -20.24 10.69 -12.77
N VAL A 54 -19.10 11.17 -13.26
CA VAL A 54 -18.69 12.57 -13.06
C VAL A 54 -18.76 13.27 -14.41
N VAL A 55 -19.69 14.22 -14.51
CA VAL A 55 -19.84 15.09 -15.68
C VAL A 55 -19.20 16.42 -15.32
N VAL A 56 -18.13 16.80 -16.02
CA VAL A 56 -17.44 18.08 -15.81
C VAL A 56 -17.89 19.04 -16.89
N ILE A 57 -18.61 20.09 -16.50
CA ILE A 57 -19.03 21.17 -17.41
C ILE A 57 -18.09 22.37 -17.19
N PRO A 58 -17.45 22.91 -18.25
CA PRO A 58 -16.60 24.09 -18.13
C PRO A 58 -17.36 25.30 -17.60
N PHE A 59 -16.73 26.08 -16.72
CA PHE A 59 -17.33 27.26 -16.07
C PHE A 59 -17.71 28.38 -17.07
N SER A 60 -17.12 28.38 -18.27
CA SER A 60 -17.47 29.30 -19.37
C SER A 60 -18.89 29.06 -19.91
N SER A 61 -19.36 27.82 -19.91
CA SER A 61 -20.65 27.42 -20.49
C SER A 61 -21.84 27.71 -19.55
N LEU A 62 -21.59 27.96 -18.25
CA LEU A 62 -22.61 28.34 -17.26
C LEU A 62 -23.00 29.84 -17.31
N ARG A 63 -22.20 30.68 -17.97
CA ARG A 63 -22.49 32.13 -18.06
C ARG A 63 -23.44 32.52 -19.20
N GLN A 64 -23.70 31.64 -20.18
CA GLN A 64 -24.39 32.02 -21.42
C GLN A 64 -25.84 31.49 -21.56
N ALA A 65 -26.41 30.74 -20.62
CA ALA A 65 -27.79 30.25 -20.76
C ALA A 65 -28.55 30.16 -19.43
N PRO A 66 -29.31 31.21 -19.05
CA PRO A 66 -30.14 31.20 -17.83
C PRO A 66 -31.23 30.11 -17.83
N SER A 67 -31.62 29.59 -19.00
CA SER A 67 -32.69 28.58 -19.18
C SER A 67 -32.27 27.13 -18.93
N LEU A 68 -30.96 26.83 -18.89
CA LEU A 68 -30.45 25.47 -18.60
C LEU A 68 -30.45 25.15 -17.10
N ARG A 69 -30.48 26.19 -16.25
CA ARG A 69 -30.55 26.02 -14.78
C ARG A 69 -31.90 25.43 -14.34
N SER A 70 -33.00 25.77 -15.02
CA SER A 70 -34.33 25.24 -14.71
C SER A 70 -34.57 23.81 -15.19
N HIS A 71 -33.88 23.35 -16.24
CA HIS A 71 -34.02 21.98 -16.74
C HIS A 71 -33.22 20.96 -15.92
N ALA A 72 -32.00 21.31 -15.48
CA ALA A 72 -31.20 20.45 -14.62
C ALA A 72 -31.82 20.25 -13.22
N LEU A 73 -32.52 21.28 -12.70
CA LEU A 73 -33.18 21.23 -11.39
C LEU A 73 -34.51 20.45 -11.41
N ASN A 74 -35.23 20.39 -12.53
CA ASN A 74 -36.49 19.64 -12.62
C ASN A 74 -36.29 18.12 -12.73
N HIS A 75 -35.19 17.63 -13.32
CA HIS A 75 -34.90 16.20 -13.41
C HIS A 75 -34.39 15.58 -12.11
N LEU A 76 -33.88 16.38 -11.17
CA LEU A 76 -33.47 15.93 -9.83
C LEU A 76 -34.65 15.73 -8.87
N ASN A 77 -35.84 16.25 -9.18
CA ASN A 77 -37.01 16.21 -8.31
C ASN A 77 -38.07 15.14 -8.67
N GLN A 78 -37.86 14.30 -9.69
CA GLN A 78 -38.81 13.22 -10.05
C GLN A 78 -38.36 11.80 -9.66
N SER A 79 -37.25 11.65 -8.94
CA SER A 79 -36.81 10.33 -8.49
C SER A 79 -36.08 10.42 -7.15
N ILE A 80 -36.82 10.67 -6.07
CA ILE A 80 -36.63 10.07 -4.73
C ILE A 80 -37.85 10.48 -3.88
N SER A 81 -38.71 9.51 -3.57
CA SER A 81 -39.75 9.69 -2.56
C SER A 81 -39.11 9.66 -1.17
N VAL A 82 -39.31 10.72 -0.40
CA VAL A 82 -38.98 10.82 1.02
C VAL A 82 -40.10 10.19 1.85
N ARG A 83 -39.77 9.40 2.89
CA ARG A 83 -40.57 9.31 4.11
C ARG A 83 -39.70 9.68 5.34
N LYS A 84 -40.02 10.86 5.88
CA LYS A 84 -39.63 11.50 7.17
C LYS A 84 -40.62 11.05 8.29
N PRO A 85 -40.54 11.42 9.60
CA PRO A 85 -40.14 12.73 10.18
C PRO A 85 -39.25 12.63 11.45
N VAL A 86 -38.67 13.69 12.04
CA VAL A 86 -39.32 14.86 12.70
C VAL A 86 -38.39 16.09 12.76
N ASN A 87 -38.99 17.28 12.59
CA ASN A 87 -38.42 18.60 12.87
C ASN A 87 -38.84 19.08 14.27
N ILE A 88 -38.01 19.89 14.95
CA ILE A 88 -38.51 21.07 15.69
C ILE A 88 -37.58 22.25 15.39
N THR A 89 -38.18 23.39 15.06
CA THR A 89 -37.58 24.72 14.87
C THR A 89 -38.00 25.60 16.05
N ILE A 90 -37.22 26.62 16.45
CA ILE A 90 -37.71 27.99 16.76
C ILE A 90 -36.50 28.96 16.82
N THR A 91 -36.82 30.22 16.53
CA THR A 91 -36.08 31.35 15.95
C THR A 91 -35.32 32.26 16.94
N ARG A 92 -34.41 33.09 16.36
CA ARG A 92 -33.49 34.10 16.94
C ARG A 92 -34.11 35.21 17.82
N ILE A 93 -33.33 35.74 18.78
CA ILE A 93 -33.20 37.20 19.11
C ILE A 93 -31.74 37.56 19.52
N ASN A 94 -31.34 38.78 19.13
CA ASN A 94 -30.02 39.42 19.22
C ASN A 94 -29.61 39.96 20.62
N SER A 95 -28.29 40.19 20.72
CA SER A 95 -27.55 41.28 21.38
C SER A 95 -27.56 41.42 22.91
N SER A 96 -26.42 41.09 23.55
CA SER A 96 -25.65 42.04 24.38
C SER A 96 -24.31 41.41 24.85
N ASN A 97 -23.30 42.27 24.96
CA ASN A 97 -21.87 42.01 25.13
C ASN A 97 -21.41 41.29 26.41
N GLN A 98 -20.40 40.43 26.18
CA GLN A 98 -19.06 40.32 26.82
C GLN A 98 -18.77 39.58 28.15
N ASN A 99 -17.72 38.74 28.02
CA ASN A 99 -16.72 38.19 28.96
C ASN A 99 -17.03 36.77 29.50
N SER A 100 -16.21 35.71 29.34
CA SER A 100 -14.77 35.61 28.95
C SER A 100 -14.34 34.14 28.67
N ILE A 101 -13.48 33.95 27.66
CA ILE A 101 -12.29 33.04 27.57
C ILE A 101 -12.42 31.56 27.07
N THR A 102 -11.60 31.30 26.02
CA THR A 102 -10.91 30.08 25.47
C THR A 102 -11.56 29.09 24.46
N GLU A 103 -10.94 29.10 23.26
CA GLU A 103 -10.49 28.00 22.36
C GLU A 103 -11.43 27.30 21.34
N MET A 104 -11.35 27.77 20.07
CA MET A 104 -10.76 27.11 18.87
C MET A 104 -10.38 25.61 19.02
N VAL A 105 -10.55 24.65 18.09
CA VAL A 105 -10.77 24.56 16.63
C VAL A 105 -11.41 23.19 16.38
N ASN A 106 -12.45 23.09 15.54
CA ASN A 106 -12.89 21.79 15.01
C ASN A 106 -12.13 21.56 13.69
N VAL A 107 -10.96 20.92 13.77
CA VAL A 107 -10.12 20.62 12.60
C VAL A 107 -10.74 19.48 11.80
N ASN A 108 -11.01 19.79 10.54
CA ASN A 108 -11.39 18.91 9.44
C ASN A 108 -10.81 17.49 9.53
N GLN A 109 -11.68 16.48 9.45
CA GLN A 109 -11.30 15.09 9.17
C GLN A 109 -10.68 14.99 7.76
N THR A 110 -9.35 14.95 7.69
CA THR A 110 -8.60 14.48 6.53
C THR A 110 -8.86 12.98 6.33
N ARG A 111 -9.30 12.56 5.14
CA ARG A 111 -9.43 11.14 4.78
C ARG A 111 -8.02 10.52 4.74
N LYS A 112 -7.64 9.74 5.75
CA LYS A 112 -6.39 8.96 5.73
C LYS A 112 -6.47 7.91 4.60
N PHE A 113 -5.55 7.96 3.64
CA PHE A 113 -5.39 6.88 2.68
C PHE A 113 -4.84 5.65 3.40
N LEU A 114 -5.65 4.59 3.46
CA LEU A 114 -5.25 3.36 4.13
C LEU A 114 -4.19 2.62 3.30
N SER A 115 -3.15 2.13 3.97
CA SER A 115 -2.13 1.26 3.38
C SER A 115 -2.72 -0.07 2.88
N TYR A 116 -1.92 -0.90 2.20
CA TYR A 116 -2.30 -2.28 1.89
C TYR A 116 -2.65 -3.08 3.16
N TRP A 117 -1.83 -3.00 4.21
CA TRP A 117 -1.99 -3.83 5.40
C TRP A 117 -3.16 -3.37 6.28
N GLU A 118 -3.44 -2.06 6.32
CA GLU A 118 -4.65 -1.49 6.92
C GLU A 118 -5.91 -1.95 6.18
N LYS A 119 -5.93 -1.87 4.84
CA LYS A 119 -7.06 -2.37 4.02
C LYS A 119 -7.28 -3.87 4.17
N SER A 120 -6.18 -4.62 4.28
CA SER A 120 -6.20 -6.07 4.45
C SER A 120 -6.53 -6.48 5.89
N ASN A 121 -6.52 -5.54 6.84
CA ASN A 121 -6.78 -5.75 8.26
C ASN A 121 -5.89 -6.85 8.89
N VAL A 122 -4.58 -6.80 8.61
CA VAL A 122 -3.57 -7.71 9.15
C VAL A 122 -2.90 -7.09 10.38
N ALA A 123 -2.74 -7.83 11.48
CA ALA A 123 -1.97 -7.36 12.63
C ALA A 123 -0.48 -7.66 12.45
N LEU A 124 0.39 -6.68 12.75
CA LEU A 124 1.84 -6.91 12.84
C LEU A 124 2.24 -7.20 14.28
N VAL A 125 3.00 -8.28 14.47
CA VAL A 125 3.55 -8.70 15.75
C VAL A 125 5.07 -8.69 15.64
N ILE A 126 5.74 -7.83 16.41
CA ILE A 126 7.19 -7.82 16.49
C ILE A 126 7.62 -8.45 17.81
N HIS A 127 8.39 -9.52 17.73
CA HIS A 127 8.86 -10.28 18.89
C HIS A 127 10.33 -9.99 19.18
N PHE A 128 10.61 -9.58 20.41
CA PHE A 128 11.96 -9.35 20.90
C PHE A 128 12.46 -10.58 21.64
N ASN A 129 13.48 -11.26 21.09
CA ASN A 129 14.14 -12.41 21.71
C ASN A 129 14.91 -12.03 23.01
N TYR A 130 15.22 -10.74 23.19
CA TYR A 130 15.96 -10.17 24.31
C TYR A 130 15.38 -8.81 24.70
N ASN A 131 15.71 -8.32 25.90
CA ASN A 131 15.32 -6.99 26.37
C ASN A 131 16.05 -5.85 25.63
N LEU A 132 15.60 -5.56 24.42
CA LEU A 132 16.06 -4.45 23.57
C LEU A 132 14.93 -3.44 23.31
N TYR A 133 14.06 -3.24 24.31
CA TYR A 133 12.82 -2.46 24.18
C TYR A 133 13.03 -0.96 23.95
N GLN A 134 14.23 -0.44 24.22
CA GLN A 134 14.61 0.93 23.86
C GLN A 134 14.45 1.23 22.36
N ARG A 135 14.41 0.19 21.49
CA ARG A 135 14.24 0.33 20.04
C ARG A 135 12.77 0.42 19.59
N ILE A 136 11.81 0.28 20.50
CA ILE A 136 10.37 0.28 20.16
C ILE A 136 9.95 1.60 19.49
N ASP A 137 10.46 2.74 19.96
CA ASP A 137 10.04 4.05 19.46
C ASP A 137 10.32 4.20 17.96
N PHE A 138 11.42 3.64 17.48
CA PHE A 138 11.75 3.60 16.05
C PHE A 138 10.79 2.70 15.26
N LEU A 139 10.41 1.53 15.79
CA LEU A 139 9.50 0.60 15.12
C LEU A 139 8.05 1.09 15.07
N THR A 140 7.72 2.16 15.81
CA THR A 140 6.36 2.74 15.75
C THR A 140 5.99 3.24 14.36
N ILE A 141 6.96 3.50 13.49
CA ILE A 141 6.74 3.84 12.07
C ILE A 141 5.92 2.79 11.31
N TYR A 142 5.95 1.51 11.74
CA TYR A 142 5.09 0.48 11.16
C TYR A 142 3.60 0.69 11.45
N ARG A 143 3.23 1.56 12.40
CA ARG A 143 1.83 1.95 12.65
C ARG A 143 1.24 2.81 11.52
N GLU A 144 2.09 3.37 10.66
CA GLU A 144 1.63 4.01 9.41
C GLU A 144 1.25 2.97 8.35
N LEU A 145 1.79 1.75 8.47
CA LEU A 145 1.52 0.66 7.54
C LEU A 145 0.45 -0.28 8.08
N PHE A 146 0.40 -0.61 9.36
CA PHE A 146 -0.50 -1.65 9.88
C PHE A 146 -1.61 -1.04 10.74
N PRO A 147 -2.81 -1.64 10.76
CA PRO A 147 -3.90 -1.21 11.63
C PRO A 147 -3.53 -1.35 13.11
N ILE A 148 -2.62 -2.28 13.43
CA ILE A 148 -1.99 -2.40 14.74
C ILE A 148 -0.59 -2.99 14.63
N VAL A 149 0.31 -2.53 15.49
CA VAL A 149 1.64 -3.10 15.71
C VAL A 149 1.77 -3.45 17.18
N ILE A 150 2.05 -4.72 17.46
CA ILE A 150 2.08 -5.28 18.81
C ILE A 150 3.50 -5.79 19.09
N PHE A 151 4.12 -5.23 20.12
CA PHE A 151 5.45 -5.64 20.56
C PHE A 151 5.31 -6.71 21.64
N THR A 152 6.07 -7.80 21.53
CA THR A 152 6.08 -8.90 22.50
C THR A 152 7.51 -9.24 22.93
N GLY A 153 7.69 -9.82 24.11
CA GLY A 153 9.01 -10.25 24.56
C GLY A 153 9.02 -10.86 25.98
N PRO A 154 10.18 -11.38 26.42
CA PRO A 154 10.30 -12.16 27.64
C PRO A 154 10.24 -11.33 28.92
N ASP A 155 10.48 -10.02 28.89
CA ASP A 155 10.58 -9.17 30.07
C ASP A 155 9.38 -8.21 30.19
N PRO A 156 8.92 -7.88 31.40
CA PRO A 156 7.85 -6.90 31.60
C PRO A 156 8.25 -5.50 31.13
N HIS A 157 7.39 -4.85 30.34
CA HIS A 157 7.56 -3.46 29.92
C HIS A 157 6.22 -2.81 29.53
N SER A 158 6.06 -1.51 29.74
CA SER A 158 4.77 -0.79 29.54
C SER A 158 4.26 -0.82 28.09
N LYS A 159 5.17 -0.92 27.11
CA LYS A 159 4.87 -0.98 25.67
C LYS A 159 4.91 -2.39 25.08
N VAL A 160 5.23 -3.41 25.88
CA VAL A 160 5.46 -4.79 25.41
C VAL A 160 4.51 -5.74 26.11
N LEU A 161 3.83 -6.57 25.32
CA LEU A 161 3.11 -7.70 25.86
C LEU A 161 4.13 -8.74 26.35
N HIS A 162 4.29 -8.80 27.66
CA HIS A 162 5.18 -9.77 28.31
C HIS A 162 4.68 -11.19 28.06
N CYS A 163 5.54 -12.03 27.50
CA CYS A 163 5.27 -13.43 27.18
C CYS A 163 6.50 -14.26 27.55
N PRO A 164 6.42 -15.17 28.54
CA PRO A 164 7.54 -16.04 28.90
C PRO A 164 7.75 -17.09 27.82
N ASP A 165 8.63 -16.79 26.86
CA ASP A 165 8.94 -17.57 25.66
C ASP A 165 10.00 -18.67 25.92
N GLY A 166 10.31 -18.97 27.19
CA GLY A 166 11.39 -19.91 27.53
C GLY A 166 12.81 -19.37 27.34
N GLY A 167 12.97 -18.08 27.02
CA GLY A 167 14.24 -17.42 26.80
C GLY A 167 14.76 -17.55 25.37
N LYS A 168 15.38 -16.48 24.86
CA LYS A 168 15.98 -16.39 23.50
C LYS A 168 14.97 -16.67 22.37
N GLY A 169 13.68 -16.44 22.57
CA GLY A 169 12.64 -16.71 21.56
C GLY A 169 12.16 -18.16 21.51
N SER A 170 12.65 -19.08 22.34
CA SER A 170 12.48 -20.54 22.16
C SER A 170 11.04 -21.03 21.95
N TYR A 171 10.07 -20.33 22.54
CA TYR A 171 8.64 -20.59 22.45
C TYR A 171 7.85 -19.36 22.01
N ALA A 172 8.40 -18.57 21.07
CA ALA A 172 7.78 -17.34 20.58
C ALA A 172 6.35 -17.55 20.02
N TYR A 173 5.96 -18.77 19.65
CA TYR A 173 4.58 -19.12 19.31
C TYR A 173 3.57 -18.82 20.44
N ILE A 174 3.98 -18.88 21.72
CA ILE A 174 3.13 -18.49 22.86
C ILE A 174 2.79 -17.00 22.77
N CYS A 175 3.75 -16.17 22.34
CA CYS A 175 3.57 -14.74 22.17
C CYS A 175 2.50 -14.48 21.12
N LEU A 176 2.58 -15.15 19.97
CA LEU A 176 1.57 -15.05 18.92
C LEU A 176 0.19 -15.51 19.40
N THR A 177 0.13 -16.66 20.09
CA THR A 177 -1.12 -17.18 20.67
C THR A 177 -1.77 -16.18 21.63
N ARG A 178 -0.98 -15.54 22.50
CA ARG A 178 -1.48 -14.52 23.43
C ARG A 178 -1.94 -13.25 22.71
N VAL A 179 -1.23 -12.82 21.67
CA VAL A 179 -1.64 -11.71 20.82
C VAL A 179 -2.99 -11.99 20.18
N ILE A 180 -3.17 -13.17 19.56
CA ILE A 180 -4.43 -13.54 18.91
C ILE A 180 -5.58 -13.54 19.91
N ALA A 181 -5.36 -14.05 21.14
CA ALA A 181 -6.37 -14.07 22.19
C ALA A 181 -6.82 -12.66 22.63
N LEU A 182 -5.87 -11.73 22.74
CA LEU A 182 -6.14 -10.34 23.14
C LEU A 182 -6.69 -9.47 21.99
N TYR A 183 -6.34 -9.82 20.75
CA TYR A 183 -6.65 -9.05 19.56
C TYR A 183 -7.25 -9.95 18.45
N PRO A 184 -8.46 -10.52 18.61
CA PRO A 184 -9.02 -11.55 17.72
C PRO A 184 -9.60 -11.03 16.37
N ASN A 185 -9.69 -9.71 16.20
CA ASN A 185 -10.47 -9.07 15.13
C ASN A 185 -9.68 -8.73 13.86
N TYR A 186 -8.66 -9.52 13.53
CA TYR A 186 -7.82 -9.33 12.33
C TYR A 186 -7.98 -10.49 11.34
N THR A 187 -7.73 -10.24 10.06
CA THR A 187 -7.84 -11.24 8.98
C THR A 187 -6.66 -12.22 8.99
N GLY A 188 -5.55 -11.82 9.59
CA GLY A 188 -4.39 -12.64 9.89
C GLY A 188 -3.35 -11.87 10.69
N TYR A 189 -2.28 -12.56 11.07
CA TYR A 189 -1.25 -12.07 11.97
C TYR A 189 0.12 -12.32 11.34
N LEU A 190 0.85 -11.26 11.04
CA LEU A 190 2.25 -11.33 10.59
C LEU A 190 3.15 -11.14 11.80
N MET A 191 3.86 -12.19 12.19
CA MET A 191 4.88 -12.17 13.22
C MET A 191 6.27 -12.08 12.59
N ALA A 192 7.14 -11.25 13.15
CA ALA A 192 8.56 -11.22 12.85
C ALA A 192 9.37 -11.01 14.14
N HIS A 193 10.51 -11.68 14.26
CA HIS A 193 11.48 -11.41 15.30
C HIS A 193 12.17 -10.06 15.04
N PHE A 194 12.66 -9.41 16.09
CA PHE A 194 13.25 -8.07 16.01
C PHE A 194 14.50 -8.02 15.11
N ASP A 195 15.25 -9.11 15.03
CA ASP A 195 16.41 -9.30 14.16
C ASP A 195 16.06 -9.75 12.73
N VAL A 196 14.75 -9.84 12.44
CA VAL A 196 14.22 -10.02 11.09
C VAL A 196 13.60 -8.72 10.59
N LEU A 197 13.98 -8.36 9.37
CA LEU A 197 13.43 -7.25 8.64
C LEU A 197 12.53 -7.77 7.51
N PRO A 198 11.20 -7.65 7.63
CA PRO A 198 10.27 -7.96 6.55
C PRO A 198 10.38 -6.96 5.40
N ILE A 199 10.28 -7.44 4.17
CA ILE A 199 10.20 -6.61 2.97
C ILE A 199 8.73 -6.48 2.58
N PHE A 200 8.06 -5.48 3.17
CA PHE A 200 6.59 -5.40 3.11
C PHE A 200 6.07 -5.34 1.68
N TYR A 201 6.65 -4.53 0.79
CA TYR A 201 6.16 -4.42 -0.60
C TYR A 201 6.20 -5.74 -1.39
N ASN A 202 7.09 -6.67 -1.04
CA ASN A 202 7.12 -8.01 -1.64
C ASN A 202 6.15 -8.97 -0.95
N LEU A 203 5.94 -8.80 0.35
CA LEU A 203 4.93 -9.54 1.10
C LEU A 203 3.49 -9.15 0.72
N GLU A 204 3.24 -7.91 0.32
CA GLU A 204 1.93 -7.44 -0.18
C GLU A 204 1.43 -8.24 -1.40
N LYS A 205 2.36 -8.86 -2.14
CA LYS A 205 2.06 -9.69 -3.33
C LYS A 205 1.67 -11.12 -2.96
N LYS A 206 1.77 -11.52 -1.69
CA LYS A 206 1.51 -12.89 -1.23
C LYS A 206 0.05 -13.08 -0.87
N ASP A 207 -0.43 -14.31 -1.03
CA ASP A 207 -1.83 -14.68 -0.76
C ASP A 207 -2.08 -14.80 0.75
N LEU A 208 -2.84 -13.85 1.30
CA LEU A 208 -3.22 -13.76 2.71
C LEU A 208 -4.15 -14.90 3.18
N SER A 209 -4.66 -15.74 2.28
CA SER A 209 -5.40 -16.94 2.69
C SER A 209 -4.48 -18.08 3.14
N ARG A 210 -3.18 -18.00 2.85
CA ARG A 210 -2.19 -19.06 3.05
C ARG A 210 -1.25 -18.75 4.20
N ILE A 211 -0.73 -19.78 4.85
CA ILE A 211 0.30 -19.63 5.89
C ILE A 211 1.59 -19.20 5.21
N TRP A 212 2.32 -18.23 5.77
CA TRP A 212 3.66 -17.87 5.28
C TRP A 212 4.71 -18.27 6.31
N ILE A 213 5.76 -18.94 5.85
CA ILE A 213 6.85 -19.43 6.71
C ILE A 213 8.12 -19.54 5.87
N PRO A 214 9.33 -19.38 6.43
CA PRO A 214 10.57 -19.75 5.74
C PRO A 214 10.58 -21.20 5.26
N PRO A 215 11.52 -21.59 4.39
CA PRO A 215 11.58 -22.93 3.82
C PRO A 215 11.55 -24.01 4.90
N ILE A 216 10.69 -25.01 4.70
CA ILE A 216 10.54 -26.16 5.59
C ILE A 216 11.51 -27.24 5.13
N THR A 217 12.38 -27.66 6.04
CA THR A 217 13.30 -28.78 5.85
C THR A 217 12.66 -30.06 6.37
N LEU A 218 12.73 -31.13 5.58
CA LEU A 218 12.34 -32.48 5.99
C LEU A 218 13.60 -33.30 6.27
N THR A 219 13.73 -33.76 7.51
CA THR A 219 14.88 -34.56 7.95
C THR A 219 14.43 -35.96 8.32
N ASP A 220 15.08 -36.96 7.72
CA ASP A 220 14.90 -38.35 8.12
C ASP A 220 15.24 -38.50 9.62
N PRO A 221 14.35 -39.09 10.46
CA PRO A 221 14.61 -39.22 11.89
C PRO A 221 15.90 -39.97 12.23
N SER A 222 16.38 -40.85 11.35
CA SER A 222 17.66 -41.57 11.51
C SER A 222 18.89 -40.68 11.31
N LYS A 223 18.72 -39.53 10.64
CA LYS A 223 19.77 -38.55 10.31
C LYS A 223 19.67 -37.28 11.16
N ALA A 224 18.67 -37.18 12.01
CA ALA A 224 18.51 -36.08 12.94
C ALA A 224 19.55 -36.21 14.07
N ASN A 225 20.74 -35.63 13.88
CA ASN A 225 21.71 -35.47 14.96
C ASN A 225 21.17 -34.48 16.00
N ASP A 226 21.49 -34.67 17.29
CA ASP A 226 21.14 -33.76 18.41
C ASP A 226 21.73 -32.33 18.30
N TRP A 227 22.35 -31.98 17.17
CA TRP A 227 23.32 -30.88 17.07
C TRP A 227 22.68 -29.49 16.97
N GLN A 228 21.50 -29.33 16.37
CA GLN A 228 20.97 -27.97 16.14
C GLN A 228 20.29 -27.37 17.38
N TRP A 229 19.71 -28.20 18.25
CA TRP A 229 18.97 -27.77 19.44
C TRP A 229 19.23 -28.76 20.57
N PRO A 230 19.27 -28.35 21.86
CA PRO A 230 19.42 -29.29 22.95
C PRO A 230 18.43 -30.46 22.83
N ALA A 231 18.90 -31.70 22.99
CA ALA A 231 18.13 -32.91 22.69
C ALA A 231 16.72 -32.92 23.32
N SER A 232 16.57 -32.32 24.51
CA SER A 232 15.31 -32.18 25.25
C SER A 232 14.26 -31.30 24.58
N HIS A 233 14.67 -30.31 23.77
CA HIS A 233 13.78 -29.37 23.07
C HIS A 233 13.67 -29.65 21.56
N GLY A 234 14.58 -30.46 21.04
CA GLY A 234 14.62 -30.90 19.65
C GLY A 234 13.87 -32.21 19.42
N LYS A 235 14.62 -33.29 19.17
CA LYS A 235 14.06 -34.60 18.81
C LYS A 235 13.19 -35.21 19.92
N GLN A 236 13.61 -35.13 21.19
CA GLN A 236 12.84 -35.71 22.29
C GLN A 236 11.48 -35.01 22.46
N ALA A 237 11.47 -33.67 22.40
CA ALA A 237 10.23 -32.89 22.43
C ALA A 237 9.32 -33.20 21.24
N PHE A 238 9.90 -33.35 20.03
CA PHE A 238 9.15 -33.71 18.83
C PHE A 238 8.48 -35.09 18.98
N ASP A 239 9.23 -36.09 19.46
CA ASP A 239 8.69 -37.44 19.70
C ASP A 239 7.59 -37.43 20.76
N GLY A 240 7.77 -36.65 21.85
CA GLY A 240 6.76 -36.45 22.89
C GLY A 240 5.48 -35.79 22.36
N PHE A 241 5.63 -34.72 21.58
CA PHE A 241 4.53 -34.01 20.93
C PHE A 241 3.72 -34.94 20.02
N PHE A 242 4.36 -35.70 19.13
CA PHE A 242 3.68 -36.63 18.23
C PHE A 242 3.10 -37.86 18.95
N SER A 243 3.73 -38.30 20.05
CA SER A 243 3.17 -39.36 20.91
C SER A 243 1.86 -38.90 21.55
N THR A 244 1.85 -37.69 22.12
CA THR A 244 0.66 -37.08 22.71
C THR A 244 -0.44 -36.91 21.67
N LEU A 245 -0.09 -36.38 20.49
CA LEU A 245 -1.03 -36.15 19.41
C LEU A 245 -1.62 -37.47 18.86
N ARG A 246 -0.80 -38.54 18.77
CA ARG A 246 -1.26 -39.90 18.41
C ARG A 246 -2.19 -40.51 19.44
N ASN A 247 -1.89 -40.35 20.73
CA ASN A 247 -2.74 -40.88 21.80
C ASN A 247 -4.10 -40.17 21.83
N SER A 248 -4.11 -38.84 21.68
CA SER A 248 -5.34 -38.05 21.55
C SER A 248 -6.15 -38.43 20.31
N GLY A 249 -5.47 -38.74 19.19
CA GLY A 249 -6.10 -39.18 17.94
C GLY A 249 -6.89 -40.48 18.02
N ARG A 250 -6.61 -41.37 18.99
CA ARG A 250 -7.33 -42.65 19.15
C ARG A 250 -8.81 -42.46 19.47
N ASN A 251 -9.14 -41.38 20.18
CA ASN A 251 -10.49 -41.11 20.68
C ASN A 251 -11.08 -39.81 20.12
N ASN A 252 -10.37 -39.08 19.26
CA ASN A 252 -10.81 -37.79 18.75
C ASN A 252 -10.38 -37.60 17.28
N SER A 253 -11.38 -37.47 16.40
CA SER A 253 -11.21 -37.38 14.95
C SER A 253 -10.45 -36.13 14.50
N LEU A 254 -10.46 -35.04 15.29
CA LEU A 254 -9.71 -33.82 14.97
C LEU A 254 -8.20 -34.07 15.04
N TYR A 255 -7.71 -34.70 16.12
CA TYR A 255 -6.29 -35.04 16.25
C TYR A 255 -5.87 -36.11 15.24
N SER A 256 -6.76 -37.07 14.91
CA SER A 256 -6.51 -38.02 13.81
C SER A 256 -6.33 -37.28 12.48
N LYS A 257 -7.18 -36.30 12.18
CA LYS A 257 -7.07 -35.47 10.97
C LYS A 257 -5.74 -34.72 10.91
N TYR A 258 -5.27 -34.16 12.03
CA TYR A 258 -3.95 -33.52 12.08
C TYR A 258 -2.83 -34.51 11.73
N LEU A 259 -2.84 -35.72 12.31
CA LEU A 259 -1.85 -36.75 11.97
C LEU A 259 -1.88 -37.10 10.49
N ASP A 260 -3.07 -37.28 9.91
CA ASP A 260 -3.22 -37.61 8.49
C ASP A 260 -2.67 -36.50 7.59
N ASN A 261 -2.91 -35.23 7.96
CA ASN A 261 -2.36 -34.07 7.27
C ASN A 261 -0.83 -34.02 7.33
N TYR A 262 -0.25 -34.27 8.50
CA TYR A 262 1.20 -34.29 8.66
C TYR A 262 1.82 -35.47 7.88
N MET A 263 1.27 -36.68 8.01
CA MET A 263 1.75 -37.86 7.32
C MET A 263 1.70 -37.69 5.79
N ARG A 264 0.67 -37.02 5.27
CA ARG A 264 0.55 -36.71 3.84
C ARG A 264 1.67 -35.78 3.34
N ASN A 265 2.08 -34.80 4.15
CA ASN A 265 3.00 -33.74 3.72
C ASN A 265 4.47 -34.00 4.11
N ALA A 266 4.73 -34.63 5.26
CA ALA A 266 6.07 -34.89 5.79
C ALA A 266 6.38 -36.38 5.98
N GLY A 267 5.39 -37.27 5.91
CA GLY A 267 5.56 -38.67 6.24
C GLY A 267 6.06 -38.84 7.68
N LYS A 268 7.14 -39.60 7.85
CA LYS A 268 7.79 -39.81 9.16
C LYS A 268 8.90 -38.79 9.45
N ASN A 269 9.14 -37.84 8.55
CA ASN A 269 10.26 -36.91 8.70
C ASN A 269 10.02 -35.91 9.84
N LEU A 270 11.11 -35.51 10.48
CA LEU A 270 11.15 -34.34 11.35
C LEU A 270 11.13 -33.09 10.47
N THR A 271 10.39 -32.07 10.89
CA THR A 271 10.28 -30.79 10.17
C THR A 271 10.96 -29.68 10.93
N SER A 272 11.67 -28.80 10.24
CA SER A 272 12.21 -27.57 10.81
C SER A 272 12.14 -26.40 9.82
N SER A 273 12.12 -25.18 10.34
CA SER A 273 12.17 -23.93 9.59
C SER A 273 12.69 -22.83 10.50
N PHE A 274 13.42 -21.83 9.98
CA PHE A 274 13.96 -20.74 10.79
C PHE A 274 12.88 -19.97 11.56
N SER A 275 11.65 -19.89 11.05
CA SER A 275 10.46 -19.48 11.80
C SER A 275 10.50 -18.11 12.50
N ASP A 276 11.56 -17.32 12.30
CA ASP A 276 11.69 -15.94 12.81
C ASP A 276 10.76 -14.94 12.09
N ILE A 277 10.08 -15.38 11.03
CA ILE A 277 8.96 -14.68 10.39
C ILE A 277 7.85 -15.69 10.08
N PHE A 278 6.60 -15.31 10.34
CA PHE A 278 5.46 -16.19 10.15
C PHE A 278 4.18 -15.41 9.92
N TYR A 279 3.36 -15.82 8.96
CA TYR A 279 2.01 -15.26 8.78
C TYR A 279 0.95 -16.33 9.01
N LEU A 280 0.01 -16.04 9.93
CA LEU A 280 -1.12 -16.90 10.26
C LEU A 280 -2.45 -16.27 9.77
N PRO A 281 -3.10 -16.85 8.75
CA PRO A 281 -4.46 -16.48 8.37
C PRO A 281 -5.48 -16.81 9.48
N LYS A 282 -6.51 -15.96 9.64
CA LYS A 282 -7.56 -16.14 10.66
C LYS A 282 -8.21 -17.53 10.64
N ARG A 283 -8.36 -18.13 9.46
CA ARG A 283 -9.00 -19.45 9.31
C ARG A 283 -8.28 -20.59 10.04
N PHE A 284 -6.99 -20.42 10.36
CA PHE A 284 -6.16 -21.42 11.05
C PHE A 284 -6.04 -21.16 12.57
N VAL A 285 -6.62 -20.08 13.08
CA VAL A 285 -6.47 -19.65 14.48
C VAL A 285 -6.96 -20.71 15.47
N SER A 286 -8.09 -21.37 15.20
CA SER A 286 -8.61 -22.42 16.10
C SER A 286 -7.66 -23.62 16.20
N ASP A 287 -7.12 -24.07 15.07
CA ASP A 287 -6.14 -25.16 15.05
C ASP A 287 -4.84 -24.73 15.73
N TRP A 288 -4.41 -23.48 15.52
CA TRP A 288 -3.23 -22.90 16.14
C TRP A 288 -3.28 -22.94 17.67
N PHE A 289 -4.41 -22.56 18.29
CA PHE A 289 -4.58 -22.64 19.75
C PHE A 289 -4.40 -24.07 20.28
N ILE A 290 -5.03 -25.05 19.63
CA ILE A 290 -4.95 -26.46 20.05
C ILE A 290 -3.53 -26.99 19.93
N LEU A 291 -2.87 -26.71 18.80
CA LEU A 291 -1.56 -27.27 18.52
C LEU A 291 -0.45 -26.59 19.33
N THR A 292 -0.51 -25.27 19.53
CA THR A 292 0.50 -24.56 20.33
C THR A 292 0.44 -24.91 21.82
N ASP A 293 -0.75 -25.23 22.36
CA ASP A 293 -0.89 -25.78 23.71
C ASP A 293 -0.16 -27.12 23.84
N LEU A 294 -0.36 -28.04 22.88
CA LEU A 294 0.36 -29.31 22.84
C LEU A 294 1.88 -29.13 22.69
N MET A 295 2.31 -28.18 21.86
CA MET A 295 3.74 -27.87 21.69
C MET A 295 4.37 -27.41 23.01
N LEU A 296 3.68 -26.53 23.74
CA LEU A 296 4.15 -26.00 25.01
C LEU A 296 4.27 -27.08 26.08
N GLN A 297 3.26 -27.95 26.19
CA GLN A 297 3.26 -29.10 27.12
C GLN A 297 4.44 -30.07 26.88
N ASN A 298 4.92 -30.12 25.64
CA ASN A 298 6.04 -30.97 25.24
C ASN A 298 7.36 -30.20 25.08
N HIS A 299 7.39 -28.90 25.43
CA HIS A 299 8.57 -28.04 25.33
C HIS A 299 9.20 -28.01 23.92
N LEU A 300 8.36 -28.06 22.88
CA LEU A 300 8.81 -28.12 21.50
C LEU A 300 9.40 -26.78 21.06
N PHE A 301 10.64 -26.80 20.57
CA PHE A 301 11.32 -25.61 20.08
C PHE A 301 10.62 -24.99 18.86
N LEU A 302 10.60 -23.66 18.78
CA LEU A 302 9.83 -22.91 17.78
C LEU A 302 10.13 -23.34 16.33
N GLU A 303 11.39 -23.56 15.97
CA GLU A 303 11.78 -23.85 14.58
C GLU A 303 11.22 -25.19 14.10
N ILE A 304 11.00 -26.12 15.02
CA ILE A 304 10.34 -27.40 14.76
C ILE A 304 8.83 -27.20 14.82
N GLY A 305 8.36 -26.48 15.83
CA GLY A 305 6.96 -26.27 16.14
C GLY A 305 6.17 -25.56 15.04
N PHE A 306 6.64 -24.40 14.57
CA PHE A 306 5.98 -23.63 13.50
C PHE A 306 5.89 -24.44 12.20
N ALA A 307 6.98 -25.14 11.84
CA ALA A 307 6.98 -26.02 10.67
C ALA A 307 5.99 -27.18 10.83
N ALA A 308 6.03 -27.89 11.96
CA ALA A 308 5.16 -29.04 12.19
C ALA A 308 3.68 -28.65 12.22
N THR A 309 3.33 -27.57 12.94
CA THR A 309 1.96 -27.07 13.03
C THR A 309 1.42 -26.55 11.71
N SER A 310 2.25 -25.88 10.91
CA SER A 310 1.87 -25.50 9.55
C SER A 310 1.40 -26.71 8.75
N LEU A 311 2.11 -27.84 8.82
CA LEU A 311 1.73 -29.07 8.10
C LEU A 311 0.53 -29.79 8.72
N LEU A 312 0.37 -29.77 10.05
CA LEU A 312 -0.77 -30.37 10.76
C LEU A 312 -2.09 -29.66 10.40
N MET A 313 -2.07 -28.33 10.27
CA MET A 313 -3.25 -27.51 9.95
C MET A 313 -3.68 -27.64 8.48
N THR A 314 -2.78 -28.00 7.57
CA THR A 314 -3.05 -28.01 6.13
C THR A 314 -3.60 -29.33 5.63
N SER A 315 -4.82 -29.28 5.10
CA SER A 315 -5.54 -30.46 4.61
C SER A 315 -5.11 -30.91 3.21
N THR A 316 -4.38 -30.07 2.49
CA THR A 316 -3.92 -30.33 1.12
C THR A 316 -2.39 -30.34 1.04
N THR A 317 -1.85 -30.35 -0.18
CA THR A 317 -0.40 -30.28 -0.41
C THR A 317 0.15 -28.92 0.01
N ILE A 318 1.38 -28.90 0.55
CA ILE A 318 2.12 -27.68 0.96
C ILE A 318 1.95 -26.52 -0.05
N SER A 319 2.12 -26.80 -1.35
CA SER A 319 2.05 -25.80 -2.43
C SER A 319 0.71 -25.09 -2.61
N LYS A 320 -0.38 -25.57 -1.98
CA LYS A 320 -1.72 -24.97 -2.04
C LYS A 320 -2.05 -24.11 -0.82
N GLU A 321 -1.53 -24.45 0.35
CA GLU A 321 -1.91 -23.79 1.62
C GLU A 321 -0.76 -23.04 2.31
N ILE A 322 0.49 -23.28 1.93
CA ILE A 322 1.69 -22.68 2.54
C ILE A 322 2.53 -21.97 1.49
N ILE A 323 2.92 -20.73 1.75
CA ILE A 323 3.90 -19.97 0.98
C ILE A 323 5.22 -20.03 1.72
N GLN A 324 6.25 -20.59 1.07
CA GLN A 324 7.61 -20.54 1.58
C GLN A 324 8.25 -19.20 1.19
N LEU A 325 8.67 -18.44 2.19
CA LEU A 325 9.29 -17.12 2.02
C LEU A 325 10.77 -17.27 1.67
N ASN A 326 11.22 -16.56 0.65
CA ASN A 326 12.61 -16.42 0.28
C ASN A 326 13.25 -15.32 1.16
N GLY A 327 14.23 -15.72 1.95
CA GLY A 327 14.97 -14.81 2.81
C GLY A 327 16.46 -15.10 2.78
N GLU A 328 17.22 -14.10 3.18
CA GLU A 328 18.67 -14.19 3.26
C GLU A 328 19.18 -13.87 4.65
N ARG A 329 20.31 -14.51 4.97
CA ARG A 329 21.02 -14.35 6.23
C ARG A 329 22.27 -13.51 6.00
N TRP A 330 22.42 -12.40 6.71
CA TRP A 330 23.41 -11.36 6.38
C TRP A 330 24.41 -11.09 7.49
N SER A 331 25.65 -10.73 7.10
CA SER A 331 26.70 -10.22 7.99
C SER A 331 26.88 -8.71 7.80
N GLU A 332 27.50 -8.01 8.76
CA GLU A 332 27.73 -6.55 8.72
C GLU A 332 28.43 -6.03 7.44
N LYS A 333 29.12 -6.90 6.68
CA LYS A 333 29.91 -6.49 5.49
C LYS A 333 29.10 -6.33 4.19
N ASP A 334 27.84 -6.78 4.14
CA ASP A 334 27.11 -6.99 2.88
C ASP A 334 26.07 -5.91 2.55
N LEU A 335 25.97 -4.84 3.37
CA LEU A 335 24.72 -4.10 3.55
C LEU A 335 24.42 -2.97 2.54
N VAL A 336 25.43 -2.36 1.91
CA VAL A 336 25.21 -1.17 1.04
C VAL A 336 24.96 -1.55 -0.42
N ILE A 337 25.35 -2.75 -0.85
CA ILE A 337 25.42 -3.10 -2.28
C ILE A 337 24.23 -3.97 -2.75
N SER A 338 23.53 -4.71 -1.88
CA SER A 338 22.66 -5.81 -2.36
C SER A 338 21.13 -5.63 -2.26
N LEU A 339 20.62 -4.59 -1.57
CA LEU A 339 19.16 -4.36 -1.45
C LEU A 339 18.51 -3.96 -2.79
N HIS A 340 19.26 -3.32 -3.68
CA HIS A 340 18.77 -2.91 -4.99
C HIS A 340 18.72 -4.04 -6.02
N ASP A 341 19.50 -5.11 -5.84
CA ASP A 341 19.65 -6.18 -6.83
C ASP A 341 18.78 -7.42 -6.54
N LYS A 342 18.12 -7.50 -5.38
CA LYS A 342 17.37 -8.68 -4.93
C LYS A 342 15.86 -8.45 -4.89
N ASN A 343 15.27 -8.22 -6.07
CA ASN A 343 13.83 -7.93 -6.23
C ASN A 343 12.87 -9.02 -5.70
N ASN A 344 13.34 -10.24 -5.46
CA ASN A 344 12.52 -11.39 -5.07
C ASN A 344 12.68 -11.82 -3.60
N LEU A 345 13.28 -10.99 -2.76
CA LEU A 345 13.41 -11.31 -1.35
C LEU A 345 12.19 -10.83 -0.55
N GLU A 346 11.75 -11.62 0.43
CA GLU A 346 10.65 -11.23 1.32
C GLU A 346 11.08 -10.86 2.74
N TYR A 347 12.27 -11.29 3.18
CA TYR A 347 12.80 -10.88 4.47
C TYR A 347 14.32 -11.00 4.54
N TYR A 348 14.92 -10.20 5.42
CA TYR A 348 16.31 -10.31 5.82
C TYR A 348 16.40 -10.78 7.26
N HIS A 349 17.32 -11.72 7.51
CA HIS A 349 17.65 -12.17 8.85
C HIS A 349 19.09 -11.76 9.16
N ARG A 350 19.31 -11.00 10.24
CA ARG A 350 20.67 -10.63 10.65
C ARG A 350 21.37 -11.85 11.28
N ILE A 351 22.57 -12.19 10.80
CA ILE A 351 23.46 -13.14 11.46
C ILE A 351 24.37 -12.30 12.37
N ASP A 352 24.00 -12.09 13.63
CA ASP A 352 25.02 -11.73 14.60
C ASP A 352 25.05 -12.73 15.75
N HIS A 353 26.24 -13.29 15.95
CA HIS A 353 26.55 -14.15 17.07
C HIS A 353 26.46 -13.35 18.37
N GLN A 354 25.88 -14.00 19.39
CA GLN A 354 25.67 -13.54 20.77
C GLN A 354 26.92 -12.99 21.51
N SER A 355 28.09 -12.84 20.88
CA SER A 355 29.35 -12.54 21.56
C SER A 355 29.79 -11.07 21.55
N LYS A 356 29.05 -10.11 20.99
CA LYS A 356 29.41 -8.67 21.06
C LYS A 356 28.22 -7.71 21.21
N LEU A 357 27.40 -7.92 22.23
CA LEU A 357 26.30 -7.00 22.62
C LEU A 357 26.72 -5.53 22.83
N HIS A 358 28.01 -5.22 23.03
CA HIS A 358 28.50 -3.84 23.23
C HIS A 358 28.85 -3.08 21.93
N GLN A 359 28.97 -3.73 20.76
CA GLN A 359 29.16 -3.03 19.48
C GLN A 359 27.85 -2.85 18.70
N VAL A 360 26.76 -3.45 19.20
CA VAL A 360 25.41 -3.46 18.63
C VAL A 360 24.71 -2.10 18.71
N GLU A 361 25.18 -1.18 19.56
CA GLU A 361 24.49 0.08 19.84
C GLU A 361 24.53 1.11 18.69
N LEU A 362 25.61 1.14 17.89
CA LEU A 362 25.84 2.18 16.87
C LEU A 362 25.41 1.81 15.44
N ILE A 363 25.34 0.52 15.11
CA ILE A 363 25.09 0.03 13.74
C ILE A 363 23.59 -0.17 13.47
N LEU A 364 22.79 -0.49 14.51
CA LEU A 364 21.33 -0.62 14.39
C LEU A 364 20.64 0.69 13.99
N ASP A 365 21.20 1.84 14.35
CA ASP A 365 20.57 3.14 14.10
C ASP A 365 20.70 3.60 12.64
N PHE A 366 21.84 3.39 11.98
CA PHE A 366 22.01 3.88 10.59
C PHE A 366 21.37 2.97 9.54
N ASP A 367 21.47 1.66 9.76
CA ASP A 367 21.10 0.67 8.75
C ASP A 367 19.61 0.36 8.76
N PHE A 368 19.00 0.21 9.93
CA PHE A 368 17.56 -0.04 10.01
C PHE A 368 16.74 1.21 9.62
N ILE A 369 17.23 2.43 9.94
CA ILE A 369 16.59 3.70 9.50
C ILE A 369 16.60 3.81 7.97
N ARG A 370 17.76 3.65 7.32
CA ARG A 370 17.85 3.68 5.85
C ARG A 370 17.01 2.59 5.20
N ILE A 371 16.93 1.40 5.79
CA ILE A 371 16.17 0.31 5.18
C ILE A 371 14.66 0.48 5.39
N ILE A 372 14.19 1.00 6.52
CA ILE A 372 12.77 1.38 6.65
C ILE A 372 12.42 2.55 5.70
N GLU A 373 13.32 3.52 5.51
CA GLU A 373 13.16 4.53 4.46
C GLU A 373 13.07 3.91 3.05
N VAL A 374 13.79 2.80 2.80
CA VAL A 374 13.70 1.99 1.57
C VAL A 374 12.40 1.17 1.50
N GLN A 375 11.88 0.67 2.62
CA GLN A 375 10.58 -0.04 2.69
C GLN A 375 9.38 0.90 2.49
N GLN A 376 9.55 2.22 2.64
CA GLN A 376 8.48 3.23 2.52
C GLN A 376 8.59 4.20 1.33
N LYS A 377 9.55 4.05 0.41
CA LYS A 377 9.69 4.95 -0.75
C LYS A 377 8.91 4.48 -1.98
N PHE A 378 7.62 4.82 -2.05
CA PHE A 378 6.93 4.91 -3.34
C PHE A 378 7.52 6.09 -4.13
N LYS A 379 8.33 5.79 -5.14
CA LYS A 379 8.86 6.79 -6.08
C LYS A 379 7.77 7.14 -7.10
N MET A 380 7.51 8.42 -7.33
CA MET A 380 6.44 8.88 -8.22
C MET A 380 6.97 9.55 -9.48
N ASN A 381 6.22 9.42 -10.59
CA ASN A 381 6.36 10.31 -11.74
C ASN A 381 5.26 11.37 -11.69
N ILE A 382 5.65 12.64 -11.79
CA ILE A 382 4.75 13.77 -11.91
C ILE A 382 4.91 14.28 -13.33
N ILE A 383 3.82 14.32 -14.10
CA ILE A 383 3.86 14.77 -15.49
C ILE A 383 3.12 16.10 -15.61
N ILE A 384 3.76 17.09 -16.22
CA ILE A 384 3.16 18.39 -16.51
C ILE A 384 3.18 18.59 -18.04
N PRO A 385 2.04 18.39 -18.73
CA PRO A 385 1.98 18.58 -20.18
C PRO A 385 1.90 20.07 -20.53
N MET A 386 2.90 20.57 -21.26
CA MET A 386 3.03 21.97 -21.72
C MET A 386 3.33 22.03 -23.24
N GLY A 387 2.80 21.08 -24.01
CA GLY A 387 3.01 20.93 -25.45
C GLY A 387 2.04 21.71 -26.35
N GLY A 388 1.16 22.53 -25.77
CA GLY A 388 0.21 23.37 -26.51
C GLY A 388 0.46 24.86 -26.29
N ILE A 389 0.10 25.70 -27.28
CA ILE A 389 0.41 27.15 -27.24
C ILE A 389 -0.60 28.00 -26.46
N GLY A 390 -1.71 27.41 -25.99
CA GLY A 390 -2.70 28.13 -25.20
C GLY A 390 -3.41 29.25 -25.98
N HIS A 391 -3.76 29.01 -27.24
CA HIS A 391 -4.39 29.96 -28.16
C HIS A 391 -5.54 30.81 -27.56
N ARG A 392 -6.31 30.25 -26.63
CA ARG A 392 -7.42 30.95 -25.97
C ARG A 392 -6.94 32.14 -25.12
N PHE A 393 -5.72 32.10 -24.57
CA PHE A 393 -5.14 33.20 -23.79
C PHE A 393 -4.46 34.24 -24.68
N SER A 394 -3.81 33.83 -25.77
CA SER A 394 -3.25 34.80 -26.73
C SER A 394 -4.34 35.61 -27.43
N GLN A 395 -5.50 34.99 -27.72
CA GLN A 395 -6.68 35.68 -28.25
C GLN A 395 -7.31 36.69 -27.28
N GLN A 396 -7.02 36.56 -25.97
CA GLN A 396 -7.46 37.48 -24.93
C GLN A 396 -6.37 38.50 -24.55
N ASN A 397 -5.39 38.71 -25.44
CA ASN A 397 -4.28 39.68 -25.29
C ASN A 397 -3.37 39.47 -24.07
N TYR A 398 -3.25 38.24 -23.55
CA TYR A 398 -2.25 37.95 -22.53
C TYR A 398 -0.83 37.99 -23.13
N ARG A 399 0.05 38.79 -22.52
CA ARG A 399 1.46 38.95 -22.94
C ARG A 399 2.33 37.72 -22.68
N PHE A 400 1.97 36.91 -21.69
CA PHE A 400 2.72 35.73 -21.28
C PHE A 400 1.93 34.44 -21.60
N PRO A 401 2.62 33.35 -21.94
CA PRO A 401 1.99 32.06 -22.16
C PRO A 401 1.34 31.56 -20.87
N LYS A 402 0.29 30.73 -21.01
CA LYS A 402 -0.59 30.27 -19.91
C LYS A 402 0.14 29.88 -18.60
N PRO A 403 1.19 29.03 -18.61
CA PRO A 403 1.91 28.63 -17.39
C PRO A 403 2.63 29.80 -16.69
N LEU A 404 2.96 30.86 -17.43
CA LEU A 404 3.69 32.04 -16.98
C LEU A 404 2.81 33.25 -16.66
N ILE A 405 1.49 33.15 -16.83
CA ILE A 405 0.57 34.20 -16.40
C ILE A 405 0.68 34.34 -14.88
N LYS A 406 0.82 35.58 -14.40
CA LYS A 406 0.96 35.86 -12.97
C LYS A 406 -0.39 35.96 -12.28
N ILE A 407 -0.53 35.26 -11.15
CA ILE A 407 -1.64 35.39 -10.21
C ILE A 407 -1.03 35.81 -8.87
N VAL A 408 -1.47 36.95 -8.33
CA VAL A 408 -0.91 37.58 -7.12
C VAL A 408 0.63 37.72 -7.23
N GLY A 409 1.11 38.14 -8.40
CA GLY A 409 2.53 38.41 -8.65
C GLY A 409 3.41 37.20 -9.00
N ARG A 410 2.93 35.96 -8.81
CA ARG A 410 3.69 34.72 -9.07
C ARG A 410 3.08 33.91 -10.23
N PRO A 411 3.87 33.30 -11.13
CA PRO A 411 3.32 32.58 -12.28
C PRO A 411 2.59 31.30 -11.87
N ILE A 412 1.54 30.92 -12.62
CA ILE A 412 0.66 29.77 -12.27
C ILE A 412 1.44 28.47 -12.14
N LEU A 413 2.42 28.21 -13.02
CA LEU A 413 3.25 27.00 -12.95
C LEU A 413 4.03 26.90 -11.63
N PHE A 414 4.44 28.03 -11.07
CA PHE A 414 5.17 28.05 -9.81
C PHE A 414 4.20 27.76 -8.67
N TRP A 415 3.02 28.38 -8.68
CA TRP A 415 1.95 28.02 -7.75
C TRP A 415 1.64 26.52 -7.77
N LEU A 416 1.64 25.87 -8.93
CA LEU A 416 1.52 24.42 -9.03
C LEU A 416 2.68 23.74 -8.29
N LEU A 417 3.92 24.00 -8.70
CA LEU A 417 5.12 23.31 -8.19
C LEU A 417 5.38 23.55 -6.70
N ASP A 418 5.13 24.75 -6.19
CA ASP A 418 5.28 25.11 -4.77
C ASP A 418 4.33 24.32 -3.86
N ASN A 419 3.18 23.91 -4.40
CA ASN A 419 2.17 23.15 -3.67
C ASN A 419 2.30 21.63 -3.89
N LEU A 420 3.35 21.17 -4.59
CA LEU A 420 3.67 19.74 -4.70
C LEU A 420 4.71 19.38 -3.64
N ASP A 421 4.29 18.66 -2.59
CA ASP A 421 5.23 18.04 -1.67
C ASP A 421 5.86 16.81 -2.34
N THR A 422 7.14 16.92 -2.74
CA THR A 422 7.84 15.86 -3.48
C THR A 422 9.04 15.35 -2.73
N LYS A 423 9.24 14.04 -2.78
CA LYS A 423 10.35 13.33 -2.15
C LYS A 423 11.59 13.38 -3.04
N ASP A 424 12.77 13.14 -2.44
CA ASP A 424 14.07 13.27 -3.13
C ASP A 424 14.22 12.40 -4.40
N ASP A 425 13.45 11.32 -4.54
CA ASP A 425 13.51 10.38 -5.67
C ASP A 425 12.36 10.52 -6.69
N ASP A 426 11.45 11.47 -6.46
CA ASP A 426 10.35 11.77 -7.37
C ASP A 426 10.86 12.52 -8.60
N ILE A 427 10.32 12.19 -9.77
CA ILE A 427 10.70 12.87 -11.02
C ILE A 427 9.53 13.67 -11.56
N THR A 428 9.79 14.95 -11.79
CA THR A 428 8.88 15.84 -12.51
C THR A 428 9.24 15.88 -13.99
N TYR A 429 8.43 15.23 -14.82
CA TYR A 429 8.49 15.28 -16.28
C TYR A 429 7.71 16.50 -16.80
N ILE A 430 8.35 17.30 -17.65
CA ILE A 430 7.70 18.45 -18.29
C ILE A 430 7.83 18.31 -19.80
N GLY A 431 6.70 18.13 -20.48
CA GLY A 431 6.65 18.16 -21.94
C GLY A 431 6.53 19.60 -22.41
N LEU A 432 7.64 20.19 -22.85
CA LEU A 432 7.79 21.63 -23.04
C LEU A 432 7.98 21.99 -24.51
N MET A 433 7.18 22.91 -25.05
CA MET A 433 7.42 23.41 -26.41
C MET A 433 8.77 24.10 -26.54
N LYS A 434 9.53 23.74 -27.58
CA LYS A 434 10.88 24.29 -27.82
C LYS A 434 10.91 25.79 -28.04
N ASN A 435 9.88 26.35 -28.69
CA ASN A 435 9.76 27.80 -28.85
C ASN A 435 9.57 28.51 -27.50
N LEU A 436 8.82 27.89 -26.58
CA LEU A 436 8.59 28.41 -25.25
C LEU A 436 9.89 28.38 -24.42
N GLU A 437 10.63 27.27 -24.48
CA GLU A 437 11.96 27.17 -23.88
C GLU A 437 12.92 28.24 -24.44
N LYS A 438 12.98 28.39 -25.77
CA LYS A 438 13.86 29.39 -26.41
C LYS A 438 13.55 30.83 -25.98
N GLN A 439 12.27 31.14 -25.78
CA GLN A 439 11.84 32.49 -25.45
C GLN A 439 12.02 32.83 -23.96
N PHE A 440 11.82 31.87 -23.06
CA PHE A 440 11.76 32.14 -21.62
C PHE A 440 12.80 31.39 -20.77
N GLY A 441 13.55 30.44 -21.33
CA GLY A 441 14.58 29.68 -20.60
C GLY A 441 14.04 28.91 -19.40
N LEU A 442 12.80 28.38 -19.50
CA LEU A 442 12.07 27.78 -18.38
C LEU A 442 12.84 26.66 -17.70
N THR A 443 13.55 25.84 -18.47
CA THR A 443 14.36 24.73 -17.96
C THR A 443 15.37 25.21 -16.93
N GLN A 444 16.09 26.29 -17.23
CA GLN A 444 17.10 26.83 -16.31
C GLN A 444 16.44 27.49 -15.10
N ILE A 445 15.38 28.27 -15.32
CA ILE A 445 14.66 28.94 -14.24
C ILE A 445 14.13 27.93 -13.22
N LEU A 446 13.50 26.85 -13.68
CA LEU A 446 12.92 25.82 -12.80
C LEU A 446 14.00 25.06 -12.02
N LYS A 447 15.14 24.73 -12.66
CA LYS A 447 16.27 24.09 -11.97
C LYS A 447 16.91 24.99 -10.92
N THR A 448 16.98 26.30 -11.18
CA THR A 448 17.53 27.26 -10.23
C THR A 448 16.59 27.53 -9.06
N GLU A 449 15.29 27.65 -9.32
CA GLU A 449 14.28 27.90 -8.27
C GLU A 449 14.09 26.67 -7.36
N TYR A 450 14.12 25.45 -7.92
CA TYR A 450 13.90 24.20 -7.18
C TYR A 450 15.11 23.25 -7.30
N PRO A 451 16.26 23.58 -6.68
CA PRO A 451 17.52 22.84 -6.87
C PRO A 451 17.50 21.42 -6.32
N LYS A 452 16.58 21.11 -5.39
CA LYS A 452 16.40 19.77 -4.81
C LYS A 452 15.46 18.87 -5.61
N ARG A 453 14.72 19.42 -6.59
CA ARG A 453 13.72 18.68 -7.36
C ARG A 453 14.35 18.10 -8.63
N ILE A 454 14.08 16.83 -8.91
CA ILE A 454 14.57 16.17 -10.13
C ILE A 454 13.59 16.45 -11.27
N PHE A 455 14.06 17.19 -12.28
CA PHE A 455 13.29 17.46 -13.48
C PHE A 455 13.79 16.70 -14.70
N GLN A 456 12.87 16.20 -15.51
CA GLN A 456 13.13 15.70 -16.86
C GLN A 456 12.32 16.50 -17.88
N PHE A 457 13.02 17.22 -18.75
CA PHE A 457 12.38 18.05 -19.77
C PHE A 457 12.35 17.30 -21.10
N ILE A 458 11.16 17.20 -21.70
CA ILE A 458 10.97 16.64 -23.04
C ILE A 458 10.60 17.81 -23.96
N LEU A 459 11.57 18.25 -24.77
CA LEU A 459 11.35 19.36 -25.69
C LEU A 459 10.57 18.89 -26.92
N ILE A 460 9.49 19.61 -27.24
CA ILE A 460 8.58 19.29 -28.34
C ILE A 460 8.69 20.38 -29.40
N ASP A 461 9.03 19.97 -30.63
CA ASP A 461 9.31 20.87 -31.76
C ASP A 461 8.06 21.22 -32.58
N PHE A 462 6.90 20.69 -32.19
CA PHE A 462 5.61 20.93 -32.82
C PHE A 462 4.52 21.16 -31.78
N GLU A 463 3.40 21.76 -32.20
CA GLU A 463 2.22 21.90 -31.35
C GLU A 463 1.47 20.57 -31.28
N THR A 464 1.25 20.08 -30.06
CA THR A 464 0.45 18.88 -29.84
C THR A 464 -1.05 19.18 -29.94
N ARG A 465 -1.83 18.18 -30.35
CA ARG A 465 -3.30 18.18 -30.41
C ARG A 465 -3.96 18.34 -29.03
N GLY A 466 -3.19 18.21 -27.96
CA GLY A 466 -3.64 18.42 -26.59
C GLY A 466 -2.77 17.71 -25.56
N ALA A 467 -3.20 17.79 -24.30
CA ALA A 467 -2.49 17.22 -23.16
C ALA A 467 -2.28 15.69 -23.30
N ALA A 468 -3.24 14.96 -23.86
CA ALA A 468 -3.13 13.51 -24.05
C ALA A 468 -1.99 13.12 -25.02
N GLU A 469 -1.80 13.87 -26.10
CA GLU A 469 -0.68 13.63 -27.02
C GLU A 469 0.66 14.04 -26.39
N THR A 470 0.69 15.13 -25.64
CA THR A 470 1.87 15.52 -24.85
C THR A 470 2.24 14.42 -23.84
N LEU A 471 1.25 13.89 -23.11
CA LEU A 471 1.42 12.78 -22.17
C LEU A 471 1.97 11.54 -22.87
N PHE A 472 1.40 11.17 -24.02
CA PHE A 472 1.89 10.05 -24.81
C PHE A 472 3.37 10.21 -25.17
N ILE A 473 3.79 11.38 -25.68
CA ILE A 473 5.19 11.65 -26.01
C ILE A 473 6.11 11.50 -24.79
N ILE A 474 5.69 12.03 -23.64
CA ILE A 474 6.45 11.91 -22.39
C ILE A 474 6.55 10.44 -21.96
N LEU A 475 5.45 9.70 -21.97
CA LEU A 475 5.44 8.27 -21.61
C LEU A 475 6.32 7.44 -22.55
N GLN A 476 6.36 7.74 -23.85
CA GLN A 476 7.26 7.08 -24.81
C GLN A 476 8.75 7.36 -24.53
N SER A 477 9.06 8.47 -23.85
CA SER A 477 10.44 8.78 -23.44
C SER A 477 10.87 8.08 -22.14
N MET A 478 9.93 7.48 -21.40
CA MET A 478 10.21 6.83 -20.12
C MET A 478 10.82 5.44 -20.33
N SER A 479 11.73 5.06 -19.44
CA SER A 479 12.16 3.67 -19.35
C SER A 479 11.05 2.81 -18.74
N LYS A 480 11.15 1.49 -18.94
CA LYS A 480 10.18 0.51 -18.41
C LYS A 480 9.98 0.63 -16.89
N ASP A 481 11.08 0.77 -16.13
CA ASP A 481 11.03 0.97 -14.66
C ASP A 481 10.26 2.25 -14.27
N ARG A 482 10.34 3.30 -15.07
CA ARG A 482 9.59 4.54 -14.80
C ARG A 482 8.11 4.34 -15.07
N LEU A 483 7.73 3.63 -16.15
CA LEU A 483 6.33 3.36 -16.49
C LEU A 483 5.59 2.51 -15.44
N GLU A 484 6.31 1.71 -14.65
CA GLU A 484 5.73 0.88 -13.59
C GLU A 484 5.45 1.67 -12.29
N ARG A 485 5.91 2.92 -12.19
CA ARG A 485 5.69 3.77 -11.01
C ARG A 485 4.30 4.39 -11.02
N LYS A 486 3.81 4.71 -9.81
CA LYS A 486 2.68 5.63 -9.65
C LYS A 486 2.97 6.90 -10.44
N THR A 487 2.03 7.27 -11.30
CA THR A 487 2.18 8.39 -12.23
C THR A 487 0.95 9.28 -12.16
N ILE A 488 1.17 10.57 -11.88
CA ILE A 488 0.14 11.60 -11.87
C ILE A 488 0.41 12.60 -12.99
N SER A 489 -0.64 13.04 -13.68
CA SER A 489 -0.57 14.14 -14.65
C SER A 489 -1.28 15.35 -14.08
N LEU A 490 -0.63 16.52 -14.12
CA LEU A 490 -1.15 17.77 -13.58
C LEU A 490 -1.10 18.87 -14.63
N ASP A 491 -2.23 19.52 -14.86
CA ASP A 491 -2.32 20.63 -15.81
C ASP A 491 -1.53 21.85 -15.31
N CYS A 492 -0.71 22.43 -16.19
CA CYS A 492 0.20 23.54 -15.89
C CYS A 492 -0.48 24.88 -15.54
N ASP A 493 -1.79 24.95 -15.63
CA ASP A 493 -2.61 26.13 -15.33
C ASP A 493 -3.59 25.93 -14.17
N THR A 494 -3.50 24.80 -13.48
CA THR A 494 -4.34 24.54 -12.32
C THR A 494 -3.62 24.96 -11.05
N ILE A 495 -4.28 25.77 -10.23
CA ILE A 495 -3.79 26.12 -8.90
C ILE A 495 -4.36 25.12 -7.90
N TYR A 496 -3.48 24.43 -7.19
CA TYR A 496 -3.83 23.60 -6.05
C TYR A 496 -3.54 24.37 -4.77
N LEU A 497 -4.51 24.42 -3.87
CA LEU A 497 -4.36 25.04 -2.55
C LEU A 497 -4.05 24.00 -1.46
N LYS A 498 -3.74 22.77 -1.87
CA LYS A 498 -3.43 21.60 -1.03
C LYS A 498 -2.45 20.67 -1.75
N PRO A 499 -1.64 19.89 -1.01
CA PRO A 499 -0.68 18.94 -1.61
C PRO A 499 -1.41 17.75 -2.23
N ILE A 500 -1.71 17.85 -3.53
CA ILE A 500 -2.51 16.84 -4.26
C ILE A 500 -1.80 15.48 -4.40
N ILE A 501 -0.48 15.44 -4.24
CA ILE A 501 0.32 14.20 -4.33
C ILE A 501 0.06 13.29 -3.13
N ASP A 502 -0.21 13.84 -1.95
CA ASP A 502 -0.48 13.07 -0.74
C ASP A 502 -1.82 12.32 -0.81
N ASP A 503 -2.72 12.80 -1.68
CA ASP A 503 -4.03 12.22 -1.93
C ASP A 503 -4.01 11.12 -3.03
N PHE A 504 -2.83 10.68 -3.48
CA PHE A 504 -2.62 9.76 -4.63
C PHE A 504 -1.82 8.50 -4.30
#